data_AF-A0A3Q3H0N7-F1
#
_entry.id   AF-A0A3Q3H0N7-F1
#
_cell.length_a   1.000
_cell.length_b   1.000
_cell.length_c   1.000
_cell.angle_alpha   90.00
_cell.angle_beta   90.00
_cell.angle_gamma   90.00
#
_symmetry.space_group_name_H-M   'P 1'
#
loop_
_entity.id
_entity.type
_entity.pdbx_description
1 polymer ?
#
loop_
_entity_poly.entity_id
_entity_poly.type
_entity_poly.pdbx_seq_one_letter_code
_entity_poly.pdbx_strand_id
1 'polypeptide(L)'
;MSGEKVRMTRMKMMEMRMRKRRRRKGRRMRRKMKKITDSVVGATQTQLPDEQPARSRKEAIKVVLVCRKPEKGIQYLIEKGFVSDTPVGIARFILERKGLSRQMIGEFLGSRQQFNKDVLDCVLDEMDFSGMDLDEALRKFQAQIKVQGEAQRVERLVEAFSQRYCVCNPVLIRQFQNPDTIFILAFAIILLNTDMYSPNVKPERKMKLEDFIKNLRGVDNGQDIPRDLLVAIYGRIQKWELRTNDDHVSQVQAVERMVVGKKPVRSSEIRT
;
A
#
# COMPACT_ATOMS: atom_id res chain seq x y z
N MET A 1 44.59 9.91 11.42
CA MET A 1 43.22 9.33 11.57
C MET A 1 42.07 10.32 11.25
N SER A 2 42.18 11.25 10.28
CA SER A 2 41.17 12.33 10.13
C SER A 2 40.29 12.29 8.86
N GLY A 3 40.63 11.54 7.82
CA GLY A 3 39.88 11.55 6.54
C GLY A 3 38.55 10.77 6.57
N GLU A 4 38.53 9.62 7.24
CA GLU A 4 37.41 8.67 7.20
C GLU A 4 36.24 9.08 8.12
N LYS A 5 36.56 9.64 9.30
CA LYS A 5 35.58 10.25 10.22
C LYS A 5 34.88 11.46 9.60
N VAL A 6 35.58 12.28 8.81
CA VAL A 6 34.98 13.45 8.14
C VAL A 6 34.05 13.03 6.99
N ARG A 7 34.40 11.97 6.24
CA ARG A 7 33.54 11.35 5.22
C ARG A 7 32.26 10.73 5.82
N MET A 8 32.39 9.96 6.90
CA MET A 8 31.24 9.39 7.64
C MET A 8 30.32 10.46 8.23
N THR A 9 30.89 11.57 8.72
CA THR A 9 30.11 12.67 9.31
C THR A 9 29.35 13.48 8.25
N ARG A 10 29.94 13.68 7.07
CA ARG A 10 29.25 14.26 5.90
C ARG A 10 28.11 13.37 5.39
N MET A 11 28.31 12.05 5.36
CA MET A 11 27.29 11.07 4.93
C MET A 11 26.12 10.99 5.91
N LYS A 12 26.38 10.96 7.24
CA LYS A 12 25.33 11.03 8.28
C LYS A 12 24.57 12.36 8.27
N MET A 13 25.24 13.49 8.01
CA MET A 13 24.56 14.78 7.83
C MET A 13 23.72 14.83 6.55
N MET A 14 24.19 14.20 5.47
CA MET A 14 23.43 14.05 4.23
C MET A 14 22.19 13.18 4.46
N GLU A 15 22.32 11.99 5.06
CA GLU A 15 21.18 11.16 5.47
C GLU A 15 20.20 11.90 6.39
N MET A 16 20.68 12.68 7.35
CA MET A 16 19.82 13.43 8.26
C MET A 16 19.11 14.60 7.57
N ARG A 17 19.77 15.25 6.59
CA ARG A 17 19.18 16.28 5.71
C ARG A 17 18.18 15.66 4.73
N MET A 18 18.44 14.47 4.22
CA MET A 18 17.54 13.66 3.40
C MET A 18 16.31 13.24 4.23
N ARG A 19 16.50 12.72 5.46
CA ARG A 19 15.41 12.44 6.42
C ARG A 19 14.58 13.68 6.75
N LYS A 20 15.20 14.86 6.92
CA LYS A 20 14.49 16.13 7.17
C LYS A 20 13.75 16.65 5.92
N ARG A 21 14.30 16.48 4.72
CA ARG A 21 13.63 16.83 3.43
C ARG A 21 12.50 15.85 3.09
N ARG A 22 12.68 14.54 3.28
CA ARG A 22 11.64 13.49 3.24
C ARG A 22 10.50 13.78 4.21
N ARG A 23 10.82 14.15 5.47
CA ARG A 23 9.82 14.59 6.47
C ARG A 23 9.06 15.86 6.07
N ARG A 24 9.68 16.82 5.36
CA ARG A 24 9.03 18.07 4.92
C ARG A 24 8.15 17.89 3.68
N LYS A 25 8.62 17.16 2.65
CA LYS A 25 7.83 16.81 1.46
C LYS A 25 6.71 15.82 1.81
N GLY A 26 7.00 14.81 2.64
CA GLY A 26 6.01 13.89 3.21
C GLY A 26 4.97 14.59 4.09
N ARG A 27 5.32 15.66 4.82
CA ARG A 27 4.33 16.51 5.53
C ARG A 27 3.41 17.30 4.60
N ARG A 28 3.92 17.84 3.49
CA ARG A 28 3.10 18.57 2.49
C ARG A 28 2.16 17.61 1.75
N MET A 29 2.62 16.41 1.44
CA MET A 29 1.81 15.34 0.83
C MET A 29 0.82 14.72 1.84
N ARG A 30 1.21 14.53 3.11
CA ARG A 30 0.31 14.17 4.23
C ARG A 30 -0.84 15.15 4.41
N ARG A 31 -0.60 16.46 4.24
CA ARG A 31 -1.67 17.47 4.32
C ARG A 31 -2.66 17.35 3.16
N LYS A 32 -2.19 16.96 1.96
CA LYS A 32 -3.08 16.61 0.83
C LYS A 32 -3.83 15.30 1.07
N MET A 33 -3.15 14.27 1.61
CA MET A 33 -3.75 12.97 1.97
C MET A 33 -4.83 13.10 3.04
N LYS A 34 -4.56 13.85 4.13
CA LYS A 34 -5.48 14.05 5.25
C LYS A 34 -6.81 14.70 4.81
N LYS A 35 -6.75 15.68 3.90
CA LYS A 35 -7.95 16.33 3.34
C LYS A 35 -8.84 15.38 2.51
N ILE A 36 -8.32 14.24 2.05
CA ILE A 36 -9.03 13.27 1.20
C ILE A 36 -9.49 12.06 2.04
N THR A 37 -8.68 11.62 3.02
CA THR A 37 -9.03 10.49 3.92
C THR A 37 -10.08 10.83 4.98
N ASP A 38 -10.18 12.10 5.40
CA ASP A 38 -11.14 12.52 6.45
C ASP A 38 -12.61 12.51 5.96
N SER A 39 -12.89 12.19 4.69
CA SER A 39 -14.25 12.04 4.14
C SER A 39 -14.74 10.58 4.05
N VAL A 40 -13.95 9.58 4.49
CA VAL A 40 -14.32 8.16 4.36
C VAL A 40 -13.88 7.36 5.60
N VAL A 41 -14.51 7.59 6.76
CA VAL A 41 -14.46 6.63 7.88
C VAL A 41 -15.79 6.64 8.63
N GLY A 42 -16.61 5.62 8.39
CA GLY A 42 -17.72 5.23 9.26
C GLY A 42 -17.43 3.83 9.78
N ALA A 43 -17.25 3.69 11.10
CA ALA A 43 -17.00 2.42 11.76
C ALA A 43 -18.27 1.96 12.48
N THR A 44 -18.70 0.71 12.26
CA THR A 44 -19.75 0.07 13.06
C THR A 44 -19.22 -1.27 13.59
N GLN A 45 -19.26 -1.44 14.90
CA GLN A 45 -18.92 -2.68 15.62
C GLN A 45 -20.18 -3.56 15.76
N THR A 46 -20.03 -4.88 15.67
CA THR A 46 -21.02 -5.83 16.21
C THR A 46 -20.30 -7.06 16.78
N GLN A 47 -20.84 -7.58 17.90
CA GLN A 47 -20.35 -8.68 18.74
C GLN A 47 -20.87 -10.05 18.26
N LEU A 48 -20.23 -11.15 18.68
CA LEU A 48 -20.54 -12.56 18.34
C LEU A 48 -20.86 -13.38 19.62
N PRO A 49 -21.68 -14.45 19.55
CA PRO A 49 -21.85 -15.45 20.62
C PRO A 49 -21.09 -16.78 20.38
N ASP A 50 -21.04 -17.60 21.44
CA ASP A 50 -20.13 -18.73 21.75
C ASP A 50 -20.58 -20.17 21.35
N GLU A 51 -19.61 -21.11 21.44
CA GLU A 51 -19.66 -22.59 21.71
C GLU A 51 -19.38 -23.70 20.62
N GLN A 52 -18.24 -24.40 20.84
CA GLN A 52 -17.95 -25.87 20.93
C GLN A 52 -18.06 -26.83 19.68
N PRO A 53 -17.50 -28.07 19.68
CA PRO A 53 -16.08 -28.39 19.38
C PRO A 53 -15.81 -29.51 18.33
N ALA A 54 -14.60 -29.48 17.76
CA ALA A 54 -13.79 -30.56 17.15
C ALA A 54 -14.15 -31.12 15.74
N ARG A 55 -13.46 -30.62 14.69
CA ARG A 55 -13.08 -31.39 13.45
C ARG A 55 -11.99 -30.67 12.60
N SER A 56 -10.87 -30.33 13.25
CA SER A 56 -9.43 -30.35 12.86
C SER A 56 -8.88 -29.78 11.52
N ARG A 57 -9.68 -29.49 10.48
CA ARG A 57 -9.20 -28.84 9.23
C ARG A 57 -10.08 -27.68 8.78
N LYS A 58 -11.38 -27.77 9.07
CA LYS A 58 -12.36 -26.70 8.84
C LYS A 58 -12.23 -25.58 9.89
N GLU A 59 -11.68 -25.88 11.07
CA GLU A 59 -11.35 -24.89 12.11
C GLU A 59 -10.02 -24.16 11.83
N ALA A 60 -9.07 -24.77 11.12
CA ALA A 60 -7.88 -24.07 10.62
C ALA A 60 -8.23 -23.01 9.55
N ILE A 61 -9.42 -23.11 8.94
CA ILE A 61 -9.99 -22.09 8.06
C ILE A 61 -10.79 -21.06 8.89
N LYS A 62 -11.29 -21.41 10.09
CA LYS A 62 -11.72 -20.42 11.10
C LYS A 62 -10.54 -19.66 11.72
N VAL A 63 -9.28 -20.09 11.57
CA VAL A 63 -8.08 -19.29 11.91
C VAL A 63 -7.98 -18.03 11.04
N VAL A 64 -8.76 -17.92 9.96
CA VAL A 64 -9.16 -16.64 9.33
C VAL A 64 -9.99 -15.73 10.30
N LEU A 65 -10.03 -16.04 11.61
CA LEU A 65 -10.12 -15.07 12.72
C LEU A 65 -9.01 -13.99 12.68
N VAL A 66 -8.05 -14.12 11.75
CA VAL A 66 -7.03 -13.17 11.29
C VAL A 66 -7.54 -11.75 10.95
N CYS A 67 -8.84 -11.50 10.78
CA CYS A 67 -9.34 -10.25 10.17
C CYS A 67 -9.49 -9.02 11.10
N ARG A 68 -8.77 -8.94 12.25
CA ARG A 68 -8.70 -7.71 13.07
C ARG A 68 -7.31 -7.26 13.47
N LYS A 69 -6.38 -8.18 13.73
CA LYS A 69 -4.98 -7.89 14.09
C LYS A 69 -4.05 -8.86 13.36
N PRO A 70 -3.43 -8.46 12.25
CA PRO A 70 -2.66 -9.36 11.40
C PRO A 70 -1.49 -10.02 12.14
N GLU A 71 -0.88 -9.32 13.09
CA GLU A 71 0.26 -9.79 13.87
C GLU A 71 -0.09 -11.04 14.68
N LYS A 72 -1.27 -11.06 15.31
CA LYS A 72 -1.73 -12.22 16.09
C LYS A 72 -2.03 -13.42 15.20
N GLY A 73 -2.53 -13.17 13.99
CA GLY A 73 -2.80 -14.22 13.01
C GLY A 73 -1.52 -14.92 12.57
N ILE A 74 -0.49 -14.16 12.21
CA ILE A 74 0.82 -14.71 11.82
C ILE A 74 1.47 -15.43 13.00
N GLN A 75 1.44 -14.85 14.21
CA GLN A 75 1.97 -15.48 15.41
C GLN A 75 1.34 -16.85 15.68
N TYR A 76 0.02 -16.95 15.58
CA TYR A 76 -0.68 -18.23 15.75
C TYR A 76 -0.25 -19.27 14.70
N LEU A 77 -0.07 -18.85 13.45
CA LEU A 77 0.37 -19.76 12.38
C LEU A 77 1.79 -20.28 12.62
N ILE A 78 2.66 -19.45 13.19
CA ILE A 78 4.01 -19.84 13.62
C ILE A 78 3.93 -20.86 14.77
N GLU A 79 3.15 -20.57 15.81
CA GLU A 79 3.00 -21.44 16.99
C GLU A 79 2.41 -22.82 16.65
N LYS A 80 1.56 -22.89 15.63
CA LYS A 80 1.00 -24.15 15.14
C LYS A 80 1.87 -24.85 14.10
N GLY A 81 3.03 -24.28 13.75
CA GLY A 81 3.97 -24.86 12.79
C GLY A 81 3.49 -24.82 11.34
N PHE A 82 2.51 -23.98 11.00
CA PHE A 82 2.02 -23.82 9.63
C PHE A 82 2.92 -22.92 8.78
N VAL A 83 3.67 -22.02 9.43
CA VAL A 83 4.60 -21.08 8.79
C VAL A 83 5.87 -21.04 9.63
N SER A 84 7.03 -20.98 8.98
CA SER A 84 8.30 -20.80 9.71
C SER A 84 8.40 -19.39 10.29
N ASP A 85 9.00 -19.25 11.48
CA ASP A 85 9.32 -17.97 12.10
C ASP A 85 10.52 -17.27 11.42
N THR A 86 10.40 -17.02 10.13
CA THR A 86 11.43 -16.33 9.34
C THR A 86 10.77 -15.34 8.37
N PRO A 87 11.40 -14.18 8.11
CA PRO A 87 10.86 -13.21 7.16
C PRO A 87 10.57 -13.80 5.78
N VAL A 88 11.49 -14.63 5.27
CA VAL A 88 11.38 -15.31 3.97
C VAL A 88 10.21 -16.29 3.95
N GLY A 89 10.05 -17.12 4.99
CA GLY A 89 8.96 -18.09 5.02
C GLY A 89 7.58 -17.44 5.12
N ILE A 90 7.48 -16.33 5.85
CA ILE A 90 6.24 -15.54 5.91
C ILE A 90 5.99 -14.84 4.57
N ALA A 91 7.02 -14.29 3.93
CA ALA A 91 6.90 -13.67 2.61
C ALA A 91 6.35 -14.65 1.56
N ARG A 92 6.92 -15.87 1.49
CA ARG A 92 6.42 -16.94 0.62
C ARG A 92 5.00 -17.34 0.97
N PHE A 93 4.68 -17.49 2.26
CA PHE A 93 3.33 -17.77 2.70
C PHE A 93 2.32 -16.71 2.23
N ILE A 94 2.68 -15.42 2.35
CA ILE A 94 1.84 -14.30 1.91
C ILE A 94 1.61 -14.31 0.40
N LEU A 95 2.62 -14.66 -0.39
CA LEU A 95 2.54 -14.66 -1.86
C LEU A 95 1.83 -15.90 -2.42
N GLU A 96 2.02 -17.08 -1.82
CA GLU A 96 1.53 -18.35 -2.36
C GLU A 96 0.11 -18.71 -1.88
N ARG A 97 -0.26 -18.33 -0.66
CA ARG A 97 -1.53 -18.79 -0.07
C ARG A 97 -2.72 -18.00 -0.58
N LYS A 98 -3.61 -18.71 -1.27
CA LYS A 98 -4.97 -18.23 -1.58
C LYS A 98 -5.80 -18.12 -0.31
N GLY A 99 -6.71 -17.15 -0.26
CA GLY A 99 -7.62 -16.97 0.88
C GLY A 99 -7.07 -16.12 2.03
N LEU A 100 -5.95 -15.42 1.84
CA LEU A 100 -5.54 -14.33 2.74
C LEU A 100 -6.19 -13.00 2.30
N SER A 101 -6.57 -12.16 3.26
CA SER A 101 -7.10 -10.84 2.95
C SER A 101 -5.97 -9.92 2.50
N ARG A 102 -6.10 -9.35 1.31
CA ARG A 102 -5.12 -8.43 0.72
C ARG A 102 -5.01 -7.14 1.52
N GLN A 103 -6.10 -6.74 2.18
CA GLN A 103 -6.08 -5.66 3.15
C GLN A 103 -5.20 -6.04 4.34
N MET A 104 -5.46 -7.18 4.99
CA MET A 104 -4.68 -7.63 6.16
C MET A 104 -3.18 -7.80 5.85
N ILE A 105 -2.84 -8.26 4.64
CA ILE A 105 -1.46 -8.31 4.16
C ILE A 105 -0.85 -6.90 4.12
N GLY A 106 -1.54 -5.94 3.50
CA GLY A 106 -1.10 -4.54 3.50
C GLY A 106 -0.97 -3.95 4.91
N GLU A 107 -1.85 -4.35 5.83
CA GLU A 107 -1.80 -3.95 7.23
C GLU A 107 -0.55 -4.46 7.95
N PHE A 108 -0.27 -5.75 7.79
CA PHE A 108 0.90 -6.43 8.35
C PHE A 108 2.20 -5.84 7.81
N LEU A 109 2.34 -5.78 6.49
CA LEU A 109 3.57 -5.37 5.83
C LEU A 109 3.88 -3.88 6.05
N GLY A 110 2.86 -3.03 6.15
CA GLY A 110 3.05 -1.61 6.43
C GLY A 110 3.15 -1.28 7.93
N SER A 111 3.33 -2.27 8.81
CA SER A 111 3.57 -2.07 10.24
C SER A 111 4.91 -1.38 10.53
N ARG A 112 5.08 -0.89 11.76
CA ARG A 112 6.30 -0.16 12.16
C ARG A 112 7.43 -1.05 12.64
N GLN A 113 7.10 -2.27 13.05
CA GLN A 113 8.04 -3.22 13.65
C GLN A 113 9.11 -3.65 12.64
N GLN A 114 10.30 -4.00 13.12
CA GLN A 114 11.41 -4.34 12.23
C GLN A 114 11.14 -5.63 11.45
N PHE A 115 10.65 -6.66 12.13
CA PHE A 115 10.27 -7.94 11.52
C PHE A 115 9.31 -7.78 10.33
N ASN A 116 8.27 -6.95 10.46
CA ASN A 116 7.33 -6.69 9.36
C ASN A 116 8.00 -6.02 8.15
N LYS A 117 8.99 -5.16 8.37
CA LYS A 117 9.77 -4.57 7.28
C LYS A 117 10.66 -5.61 6.62
N ASP A 118 11.31 -6.45 7.40
CA ASP A 118 12.16 -7.53 6.87
C ASP A 118 11.32 -8.49 6.02
N VAL A 119 10.07 -8.78 6.44
CA VAL A 119 9.12 -9.55 5.63
C VAL A 119 8.73 -8.79 4.35
N LEU A 120 8.45 -7.48 4.43
CA LEU A 120 8.13 -6.66 3.25
C LEU A 120 9.28 -6.64 2.24
N ASP A 121 10.52 -6.52 2.71
CA ASP A 121 11.71 -6.56 1.86
C ASP A 121 11.81 -7.92 1.16
N CYS A 122 11.61 -9.03 1.89
CA CYS A 122 11.56 -10.38 1.31
C CYS A 122 10.42 -10.53 0.28
N VAL A 123 9.24 -9.97 0.54
CA VAL A 123 8.11 -10.00 -0.40
C VAL A 123 8.45 -9.24 -1.69
N LEU A 124 9.11 -8.09 -1.57
CA LEU A 124 9.53 -7.28 -2.72
C LEU A 124 10.68 -7.90 -3.48
N ASP A 125 11.56 -8.64 -2.82
CA ASP A 125 12.66 -9.35 -3.47
C ASP A 125 12.20 -10.48 -4.39
N GLU A 126 11.06 -11.11 -4.06
CA GLU A 126 10.36 -12.09 -4.92
C GLU A 126 9.62 -11.41 -6.09
N MET A 127 9.51 -10.07 -6.11
CA MET A 127 8.93 -9.33 -7.21
C MET A 127 10.01 -8.80 -8.16
N ASP A 128 9.94 -9.24 -9.41
CA ASP A 128 10.74 -8.67 -10.50
C ASP A 128 10.04 -7.47 -11.14
N PHE A 129 10.73 -6.33 -11.15
CA PHE A 129 10.31 -5.07 -11.77
C PHE A 129 11.25 -4.63 -12.89
N SER A 130 12.19 -5.48 -13.29
CA SER A 130 13.23 -5.13 -14.26
C SER A 130 12.61 -4.84 -15.63
N GLY A 131 12.92 -3.68 -16.21
CA GLY A 131 12.42 -3.26 -17.51
C GLY A 131 10.95 -2.85 -17.54
N MET A 132 10.26 -2.84 -16.39
CA MET A 132 8.88 -2.36 -16.30
C MET A 132 8.84 -0.84 -16.13
N ASP A 133 7.80 -0.21 -16.68
CA ASP A 133 7.50 1.18 -16.33
C ASP A 133 7.03 1.28 -14.86
N LEU A 134 7.22 2.45 -14.24
CA LEU A 134 6.94 2.63 -12.81
C LEU A 134 5.48 2.33 -12.44
N ASP A 135 4.52 2.75 -13.26
CA ASP A 135 3.11 2.48 -13.03
C ASP A 135 2.73 1.01 -13.23
N GLU A 136 3.44 0.30 -14.10
CA GLU A 136 3.23 -1.14 -14.33
C GLU A 136 3.80 -1.97 -13.18
N ALA A 137 5.00 -1.63 -12.71
CA ALA A 137 5.59 -2.22 -11.51
C ALA A 137 4.71 -1.96 -10.28
N LEU A 138 4.19 -0.73 -10.14
CA LEU A 138 3.28 -0.37 -9.06
C LEU A 138 1.95 -1.14 -9.15
N ARG A 139 1.43 -1.36 -10.35
CA ARG A 139 0.25 -2.20 -10.59
C ARG A 139 0.50 -3.65 -10.16
N LYS A 140 1.64 -4.22 -10.52
CA LYS A 140 2.05 -5.58 -10.11
C LYS A 140 2.12 -5.70 -8.59
N PHE A 141 2.71 -4.71 -7.93
CA PHE A 141 2.78 -4.64 -6.47
C PHE A 141 1.39 -4.51 -5.83
N GLN A 142 0.57 -3.56 -6.30
CA GLN A 142 -0.77 -3.29 -5.76
C GLN A 142 -1.78 -4.42 -6.01
N ALA A 143 -1.57 -5.22 -7.06
CA ALA A 143 -2.37 -6.41 -7.31
C ALA A 143 -2.28 -7.43 -6.16
N GLN A 144 -1.10 -7.55 -5.54
CA GLN A 144 -0.87 -8.51 -4.43
C GLN A 144 -1.09 -7.91 -3.05
N ILE A 145 -0.93 -6.59 -2.90
CA ILE A 145 -0.96 -5.89 -1.61
C ILE A 145 -1.83 -4.66 -1.72
N LYS A 146 -2.82 -4.50 -0.83
CA LYS A 146 -3.67 -3.30 -0.83
C LYS A 146 -2.89 -2.09 -0.31
N VAL A 147 -2.54 -1.15 -1.20
CA VAL A 147 -1.77 0.07 -0.89
C VAL A 147 -2.70 1.26 -0.55
N GLN A 148 -3.78 1.00 0.20
CA GLN A 148 -4.78 2.01 0.59
C GLN A 148 -4.99 2.01 2.11
N GLY A 149 -5.50 3.12 2.65
CA GLY A 149 -5.83 3.26 4.08
C GLY A 149 -4.94 4.28 4.79
N GLU A 150 -4.36 3.90 5.92
CA GLU A 150 -3.58 4.83 6.75
C GLU A 150 -2.35 5.39 6.02
N ALA A 151 -2.23 6.72 5.99
CA ALA A 151 -1.17 7.40 5.25
C ALA A 151 0.26 6.93 5.61
N GLN A 152 0.52 6.61 6.89
CA GLN A 152 1.82 6.12 7.34
C GLN A 152 2.16 4.72 6.83
N ARG A 153 1.13 3.89 6.66
CA ARG A 153 1.25 2.52 6.17
C ARG A 153 1.54 2.54 4.68
N VAL A 154 0.77 3.33 3.94
CA VAL A 154 1.01 3.62 2.52
C VAL A 154 2.42 4.17 2.30
N GLU A 155 2.87 5.12 3.13
CA GLU A 155 4.24 5.67 3.10
C GLU A 155 5.32 4.59 3.17
N ARG A 156 5.18 3.62 4.07
CA ARG A 156 6.16 2.51 4.23
C ARG A 156 6.15 1.56 3.04
N LEU A 157 4.97 1.14 2.60
CA LEU A 157 4.82 0.23 1.47
C LEU A 157 5.41 0.84 0.20
N VAL A 158 5.10 2.12 -0.07
CA VAL A 158 5.59 2.83 -1.25
C VAL A 158 7.08 3.13 -1.13
N GLU A 159 7.61 3.41 0.06
CA GLU A 159 9.06 3.60 0.27
C GLU A 159 9.83 2.33 -0.07
N ALA A 160 9.41 1.17 0.45
CA ALA A 160 10.04 -0.10 0.16
C ALA A 160 9.91 -0.49 -1.33
N PHE A 161 8.70 -0.35 -1.90
CA PHE A 161 8.48 -0.57 -3.34
C PHE A 161 9.41 0.28 -4.21
N SER A 162 9.55 1.57 -3.88
CA SER A 162 10.38 2.50 -4.66
C SER A 162 11.85 2.12 -4.59
N GLN A 163 12.34 1.67 -3.43
CA GLN A 163 13.71 1.18 -3.27
C GLN A 163 13.94 -0.05 -4.16
N ARG A 164 13.03 -1.03 -4.12
CA ARG A 164 13.11 -2.23 -4.95
C ARG A 164 13.09 -1.88 -6.45
N TYR A 165 12.18 -1.00 -6.87
CA TYR A 165 12.09 -0.54 -8.26
C TYR A 165 13.41 0.11 -8.74
N CYS A 166 14.04 0.93 -7.89
CA CYS A 166 15.31 1.55 -8.21
C CYS A 166 16.45 0.54 -8.40
N VAL A 167 16.47 -0.54 -7.60
CA VAL A 167 17.44 -1.63 -7.72
C VAL A 167 17.25 -2.40 -9.03
N CYS A 168 16.00 -2.67 -9.42
CA CYS A 168 15.69 -3.37 -10.67
C CYS A 168 15.93 -2.52 -11.94
N ASN A 169 15.88 -1.18 -11.84
CA ASN A 169 15.91 -0.28 -13.00
C ASN A 169 17.04 0.79 -12.95
N PRO A 170 18.31 0.41 -12.70
CA PRO A 170 19.38 1.36 -12.39
C PRO A 170 19.68 2.34 -13.53
N VAL A 171 19.46 1.95 -14.79
CA VAL A 171 19.67 2.80 -15.98
C VAL A 171 18.69 3.97 -16.00
N LEU A 172 17.41 3.71 -15.74
CA LEU A 172 16.39 4.75 -15.64
C LEU A 172 16.68 5.68 -14.46
N ILE A 173 17.09 5.12 -13.30
CA ILE A 173 17.35 5.92 -12.10
C ILE A 173 18.49 6.93 -12.30
N ARG A 174 19.51 6.57 -13.08
CA ARG A 174 20.64 7.47 -13.39
C ARG A 174 20.23 8.75 -14.12
N GLN A 175 19.04 8.78 -14.72
CA GLN A 175 18.53 9.97 -15.40
C GLN A 175 17.98 11.02 -14.42
N PHE A 176 17.64 10.63 -13.19
CA PHE A 176 17.10 11.52 -12.16
C PHE A 176 18.19 12.09 -11.26
N GLN A 177 18.06 13.37 -10.92
CA GLN A 177 18.99 14.10 -10.05
C GLN A 177 18.71 13.88 -8.55
N ASN A 178 17.46 13.61 -8.20
CA ASN A 178 17.03 13.39 -6.83
C ASN A 178 16.70 11.90 -6.60
N PRO A 179 17.36 11.24 -5.64
CA PRO A 179 17.11 9.82 -5.34
C PRO A 179 15.70 9.57 -4.78
N ASP A 180 14.99 10.62 -4.33
CA ASP A 180 13.61 10.52 -3.88
C ASP A 180 12.58 10.69 -5.02
N THR A 181 13.01 10.93 -6.26
CA THR A 181 12.08 11.23 -7.38
C THR A 181 11.14 10.08 -7.68
N ILE A 182 11.62 8.83 -7.69
CA ILE A 182 10.77 7.65 -7.89
C ILE A 182 9.72 7.51 -6.79
N PHE A 183 10.12 7.69 -5.53
CA PHE A 183 9.20 7.65 -4.41
C PHE A 183 8.09 8.70 -4.52
N ILE A 184 8.45 9.94 -4.91
CA ILE A 184 7.47 11.01 -5.10
C ILE A 184 6.55 10.70 -6.29
N LEU A 185 7.09 10.18 -7.39
CA LEU A 185 6.34 9.85 -8.59
C LEU A 185 5.37 8.67 -8.35
N ALA A 186 5.80 7.62 -7.65
CA ALA A 186 4.94 6.51 -7.24
C ALA A 186 3.75 7.00 -6.41
N PHE A 187 4.00 7.93 -5.48
CA PHE A 187 2.93 8.58 -4.73
C PHE A 187 1.98 9.40 -5.61
N ALA A 188 2.51 10.14 -6.58
CA ALA A 188 1.70 10.91 -7.51
C ALA A 188 0.81 10.00 -8.36
N ILE A 189 1.30 8.83 -8.76
CA ILE A 189 0.52 7.81 -9.49
C ILE A 189 -0.65 7.30 -8.63
N ILE A 190 -0.41 6.97 -7.36
CA ILE A 190 -1.47 6.53 -6.43
C ILE A 190 -2.54 7.62 -6.24
N LEU A 191 -2.10 8.87 -6.11
CA LEU A 191 -3.01 10.01 -5.98
C LEU A 191 -3.82 10.24 -7.26
N LEU A 192 -3.19 10.12 -8.43
CA LEU A 192 -3.87 10.19 -9.72
C LEU A 192 -4.93 9.10 -9.85
N ASN A 193 -4.59 7.85 -9.51
CA ASN A 193 -5.55 6.75 -9.55
C ASN A 193 -6.74 7.00 -8.61
N THR A 194 -6.47 7.47 -7.39
CA THR A 194 -7.53 7.78 -6.41
C THR A 194 -8.42 8.92 -6.91
N ASP A 195 -7.85 9.99 -7.45
CA ASP A 195 -8.61 11.11 -8.01
C ASP A 195 -9.49 10.67 -9.20
N MET A 196 -8.92 9.86 -10.09
CA MET A 196 -9.56 9.47 -11.34
C MET A 196 -10.70 8.47 -11.15
N TYR A 197 -10.57 7.53 -10.20
CA TYR A 197 -11.53 6.44 -10.01
C TYR A 197 -12.39 6.56 -8.76
N SER A 198 -12.11 7.51 -7.86
CA SER A 198 -12.97 7.74 -6.70
C SER A 198 -14.34 8.30 -7.13
N PRO A 199 -15.46 7.71 -6.67
CA PRO A 199 -16.81 8.23 -6.93
C PRO A 199 -17.06 9.58 -6.22
N ASN A 200 -16.24 9.93 -5.24
CA ASN A 200 -16.37 11.18 -4.46
C ASN A 200 -15.79 12.40 -5.21
N VAL A 201 -15.03 12.19 -6.29
CA VAL A 201 -14.47 13.28 -7.10
C VAL A 201 -15.36 13.49 -8.32
N LYS A 202 -16.00 14.67 -8.38
CA LYS A 202 -16.85 15.04 -9.52
C LYS A 202 -16.05 15.04 -10.82
N PRO A 203 -16.61 14.56 -11.95
CA PRO A 203 -15.90 14.49 -13.24
C PRO A 203 -15.22 15.81 -13.64
N GLU A 204 -15.89 16.96 -13.47
CA GLU A 204 -15.33 18.26 -13.83
C GLU A 204 -14.11 18.67 -12.98
N ARG A 205 -13.92 18.06 -11.80
CA ARG A 205 -12.84 18.36 -10.86
C ARG A 205 -11.68 17.36 -10.92
N LYS A 206 -11.81 16.30 -11.72
CA LYS A 206 -10.75 15.30 -11.86
C LYS A 206 -9.51 15.94 -12.48
N MET A 207 -8.36 15.53 -11.98
CA MET A 207 -7.05 15.99 -12.42
C MET A 207 -6.87 15.68 -13.90
N LYS A 208 -6.70 16.72 -14.71
CA LYS A 208 -6.37 16.56 -16.14
C LYS A 208 -4.89 16.25 -16.31
N LEU A 209 -4.50 15.81 -17.51
CA LEU A 209 -3.11 15.54 -17.86
C LEU A 209 -2.18 16.73 -17.52
N GLU A 210 -2.57 17.94 -17.91
CA GLU A 210 -1.79 19.14 -17.64
C GLU A 210 -1.71 19.49 -16.15
N ASP A 211 -2.75 19.15 -15.36
CA ASP A 211 -2.70 19.30 -13.91
C ASP A 211 -1.72 18.32 -13.28
N PHE A 212 -1.69 17.07 -13.75
CA PHE A 212 -0.75 16.05 -13.31
C PHE A 212 0.71 16.47 -13.57
N ILE A 213 1.00 16.93 -14.79
CA ILE A 213 2.33 17.44 -15.17
C ILE A 213 2.70 18.66 -14.31
N LYS A 214 1.80 19.63 -14.19
CA LYS A 214 2.01 20.84 -13.38
C LYS A 214 2.27 20.52 -11.92
N ASN A 215 1.59 19.53 -11.35
CA ASN A 215 1.77 19.09 -9.97
C ASN A 215 3.16 18.49 -9.69
N LEU A 216 3.88 18.05 -10.73
CA LEU A 216 5.19 17.40 -10.65
C LEU A 216 6.36 18.30 -11.08
N ARG A 217 6.11 19.56 -11.43
CA ARG A 217 7.18 20.50 -11.78
C ARG A 217 8.20 20.68 -10.65
N GLY A 218 9.48 20.67 -10.99
CA GLY A 218 10.61 20.87 -10.08
C GLY A 218 10.81 19.76 -9.05
N VAL A 219 10.14 18.61 -9.20
CA VAL A 219 10.23 17.51 -8.23
C VAL A 219 11.64 16.93 -8.17
N ASP A 220 12.35 16.90 -9.30
CA ASP A 220 13.66 16.30 -9.45
C ASP A 220 14.77 17.32 -9.15
N ASN A 221 14.93 17.66 -7.87
CA ASN A 221 15.90 18.66 -7.40
C ASN A 221 15.76 20.05 -8.06
N GLY A 222 14.54 20.47 -8.39
CA GLY A 222 14.27 21.71 -9.11
C GLY A 222 14.13 21.55 -10.62
N GLN A 223 14.44 20.37 -11.16
CA GLN A 223 14.18 20.00 -12.55
C GLN A 223 12.84 19.26 -12.70
N ASP A 224 12.34 19.26 -13.93
CA ASP A 224 11.11 18.59 -14.32
C ASP A 224 11.39 17.13 -14.72
N ILE A 225 10.46 16.23 -14.37
CA ILE A 225 10.45 14.86 -14.89
C ILE A 225 10.11 14.94 -16.40
N PRO A 226 10.74 14.14 -17.28
CA PRO A 226 10.45 14.16 -18.71
C PRO A 226 8.95 14.10 -19.01
N ARG A 227 8.46 15.04 -19.83
CA ARG A 227 7.02 15.18 -20.09
C ARG A 227 6.42 13.92 -20.68
N ASP A 228 7.11 13.28 -21.62
CA ASP A 228 6.63 12.08 -22.30
C ASP A 228 6.41 10.92 -21.34
N LEU A 229 7.28 10.78 -20.33
CA LEU A 229 7.11 9.79 -19.25
C LEU A 229 5.83 10.07 -18.45
N LEU A 230 5.57 11.33 -18.08
CA LEU A 230 4.36 11.70 -17.34
C LEU A 230 3.08 11.50 -18.17
N VAL A 231 3.13 11.81 -19.46
CA VAL A 231 2.02 11.59 -20.40
C VAL A 231 1.73 10.10 -20.55
N ALA A 232 2.74 9.27 -20.72
CA ALA A 232 2.60 7.82 -20.83
C ALA A 232 1.98 7.21 -19.56
N ILE A 233 2.52 7.57 -18.38
CA ILE A 233 1.97 7.16 -17.08
C ILE A 233 0.50 7.56 -16.95
N TYR A 234 0.17 8.83 -17.22
CA TYR A 234 -1.20 9.32 -17.11
C TYR A 234 -2.15 8.53 -18.02
N GLY A 235 -1.76 8.33 -19.28
CA GLY A 235 -2.56 7.60 -20.26
C GLY A 235 -2.80 6.14 -19.86
N ARG A 236 -1.79 5.45 -19.33
CA ARG A 236 -1.93 4.05 -18.84
C ARG A 236 -2.82 3.96 -17.61
N ILE A 237 -2.68 4.88 -16.65
CA ILE A 237 -3.55 4.95 -15.48
C ILE A 237 -4.99 5.25 -15.89
N GLN A 238 -5.21 6.12 -16.88
CA GLN A 238 -6.54 6.42 -17.40
C GLN A 238 -7.19 5.24 -18.11
N LYS A 239 -6.40 4.47 -18.85
CA LYS A 239 -6.88 3.28 -19.55
C LYS A 239 -7.22 2.16 -18.58
N TRP A 240 -6.41 1.96 -17.54
CA TRP A 240 -6.54 0.83 -16.63
C TRP A 240 -6.33 1.26 -15.16
N GLU A 241 -7.38 1.17 -14.36
CA GLU A 241 -7.35 1.41 -12.91
C GLU A 241 -6.36 0.50 -12.19
N LEU A 242 -5.62 1.04 -11.21
CA LEU A 242 -4.82 0.24 -10.28
C LEU A 242 -5.76 -0.50 -9.31
N ARG A 243 -5.98 -1.79 -9.56
CA ARG A 243 -6.81 -2.66 -8.75
C ARG A 243 -5.97 -3.64 -7.95
N THR A 244 -6.44 -3.94 -6.75
CA THR A 244 -5.95 -5.08 -5.97
C THR A 244 -6.74 -6.32 -6.38
N ASN A 245 -6.08 -7.48 -6.47
CA ASN A 245 -6.75 -8.73 -6.81
C ASN A 245 -7.85 -9.07 -5.80
N ASP A 246 -8.93 -9.66 -6.29
CA ASP A 246 -10.03 -10.09 -5.44
C ASP A 246 -9.57 -11.12 -4.40
N ASP A 247 -10.09 -10.99 -3.20
CA ASP A 247 -9.97 -11.98 -2.14
C ASP A 247 -11.36 -12.41 -1.66
N HIS A 248 -11.39 -13.40 -0.76
CA HIS A 248 -12.62 -13.90 -0.15
C HIS A 248 -13.42 -12.79 0.56
N VAL A 249 -12.76 -11.75 1.08
CA VAL A 249 -13.41 -10.58 1.71
C VAL A 249 -14.13 -9.73 0.66
N SER A 250 -13.53 -9.56 -0.52
CA SER A 250 -14.10 -8.83 -1.65
C SER A 250 -15.39 -9.49 -2.17
N GLN A 251 -15.45 -10.82 -2.12
CA GLN A 251 -16.67 -11.59 -2.47
C GLN A 251 -17.79 -11.39 -1.45
N VAL A 252 -17.47 -11.40 -0.15
CA VAL A 252 -18.45 -11.13 0.91
C VAL A 252 -19.01 -9.70 0.78
N GLN A 253 -18.17 -8.70 0.55
CA GLN A 253 -18.61 -7.31 0.33
C GLN A 253 -19.43 -7.14 -0.95
N ALA A 254 -19.17 -7.93 -2.00
CA ALA A 254 -20.00 -7.96 -3.19
C ALA A 254 -21.40 -8.51 -2.88
N VAL A 255 -21.48 -9.60 -2.12
CA VAL A 255 -22.75 -10.18 -1.66
C VAL A 255 -23.50 -9.22 -0.74
N GLU A 256 -22.84 -8.60 0.24
CA GLU A 256 -23.46 -7.60 1.13
C GLU A 256 -24.07 -6.45 0.33
N ARG A 257 -23.37 -5.91 -0.67
CA ARG A 257 -23.91 -4.87 -1.56
C ARG A 257 -25.13 -5.31 -2.35
N MET A 258 -25.22 -6.60 -2.71
CA MET A 258 -26.38 -7.18 -3.38
C MET A 258 -27.55 -7.44 -2.41
N VAL A 259 -27.27 -7.72 -1.14
CA VAL A 259 -28.27 -8.03 -0.11
C VAL A 259 -28.88 -6.76 0.51
N VAL A 260 -28.13 -5.65 0.61
CA VAL A 260 -28.57 -4.36 1.19
C VAL A 260 -29.50 -3.57 0.23
N GLY A 261 -30.28 -4.28 -0.60
CA GLY A 261 -31.47 -3.76 -1.30
C GLY A 261 -32.75 -3.78 -0.46
N LYS A 262 -32.74 -4.35 0.76
CA LYS A 262 -33.88 -4.27 1.70
C LYS A 262 -33.46 -3.53 2.96
N LYS A 263 -34.11 -2.39 3.21
CA LYS A 263 -33.91 -1.56 4.42
C LYS A 263 -34.00 -2.44 5.68
N PRO A 264 -33.17 -2.21 6.70
CA PRO A 264 -33.33 -2.88 7.99
C PRO A 264 -34.67 -2.45 8.61
N VAL A 265 -35.54 -3.42 8.90
CA VAL A 265 -36.78 -3.21 9.65
C VAL A 265 -36.37 -2.73 11.05
N ARG A 266 -36.83 -1.54 11.45
CA ARG A 266 -36.60 -1.01 12.79
C ARG A 266 -37.38 -1.86 13.80
N SER A 267 -36.66 -2.44 14.75
CA SER A 267 -37.21 -3.12 15.92
C SER A 267 -37.82 -2.11 16.89
N SER A 268 -39.01 -1.60 16.60
CA SER A 268 -39.82 -0.82 17.54
C SER A 268 -41.33 -1.04 17.44
N GLU A 269 -41.79 -2.14 16.84
CA GLU A 269 -43.20 -2.53 16.82
C GLU A 269 -43.37 -3.97 17.31
N ILE A 270 -42.89 -4.26 18.52
CA ILE A 270 -43.41 -5.38 19.32
C ILE A 270 -43.47 -4.88 20.77
N ARG A 271 -44.57 -4.21 21.11
CA ARG A 271 -45.16 -4.18 22.45
C ARG A 271 -46.60 -3.70 22.28
N THR A 272 -47.49 -4.69 22.27
CA THR A 272 -48.89 -4.57 22.68
C THR A 272 -48.99 -3.97 24.07
#